data_AF-A0A9D1UGD0-F1
#
_entry.id   AF-A0A9D1UGD0-F1
#
_cell.length_a   1.000
_cell.length_b   1.000
_cell.length_c   1.000
_cell.angle_alpha   90.00
_cell.angle_beta   90.00
_cell.angle_gamma   90.00
#
_symmetry.space_group_name_H-M   'P 1'
#
loop_
_entity.id
_entity.type
_entity.pdbx_description
1 polymer ?
#
loop_
_entity_poly.entity_id
_entity_poly.type
_entity_poly.pdbx_seq_one_letter_code
_entity_poly.pdbx_strand_id
1 'polypeptide(L)'
;MSLSNLITLIGSNITAAVAGVKRGRISNKSNADFLHKVGRYSFWKNTADTSVAQIFTYHHVHDFLDSCEIQNGNAVAQNGRRRKVLFIGFDGMRADALPFVLQDKHSPQPAGNAETGAGGISQLVKDGAVYLAYCGGETGTETEQTTSTSACWTSHFTGVWGNKHGIITNDDSKNLTYKTFMLEYAEKGLRTSLAFDWDPYFDVNLKAEVEYVMKHHLPMRFCDIDRAKKTGAGAAFSNFIAPDRPSVSAPYDTGMRDHILSRIDAGDSVVCGIFHNIDTAGHMYGFGSTQYNGAVISCDMYAYSVLRAVQEREKTFNEQWLAVFANDHGGLGKGHGNQTLEERTAWLATNIALNEKYYAHGYNGFSCI
;
A
#
# COMPACT_ATOMS: atom_id res chain seq x y z
N MET A 1 -22.14 -25.67 -35.11
CA MET A 1 -22.03 -24.23 -35.42
C MET A 1 -20.65 -23.98 -36.02
N SER A 2 -20.54 -23.30 -37.16
CA SER A 2 -19.24 -22.96 -37.75
C SER A 2 -18.54 -21.85 -36.96
N LEU A 3 -17.20 -21.83 -36.99
CA LEU A 3 -16.36 -20.79 -36.35
C LEU A 3 -16.80 -19.36 -36.74
N SER A 4 -17.31 -19.17 -37.95
CA SER A 4 -17.82 -17.88 -38.43
C SER A 4 -19.02 -17.37 -37.63
N ASN A 5 -19.89 -18.26 -37.15
CA ASN A 5 -21.07 -17.87 -36.37
C ASN A 5 -20.70 -17.54 -34.91
N LEU A 6 -19.59 -18.09 -34.40
CA LEU A 6 -19.08 -17.77 -33.07
C LEU A 6 -18.43 -16.38 -33.05
N ILE A 7 -17.68 -16.02 -34.09
CA ILE A 7 -17.03 -14.70 -34.23
C ILE A 7 -18.06 -13.58 -34.38
N THR A 8 -19.13 -13.79 -35.14
CA THR A 8 -20.20 -12.78 -35.29
C THR A 8 -20.97 -12.57 -33.99
N LEU A 9 -21.23 -13.63 -33.22
CA LEU A 9 -21.94 -13.55 -31.93
C LEU A 9 -21.09 -12.86 -30.83
N ILE A 10 -19.77 -13.12 -30.82
CA ILE A 10 -18.82 -12.44 -29.95
C ILE A 10 -18.66 -10.97 -30.35
N GLY A 11 -18.56 -10.69 -31.66
CA GLY A 11 -18.48 -9.34 -32.20
C GLY A 11 -19.70 -8.48 -31.85
N SER A 12 -20.93 -9.02 -32.02
CA SER A 12 -22.16 -8.28 -31.71
C SER A 12 -22.38 -8.02 -30.22
N ASN A 13 -21.93 -8.94 -29.35
CA ASN A 13 -22.04 -8.76 -27.90
C ASN A 13 -21.03 -7.74 -27.36
N ILE A 14 -19.85 -7.61 -27.98
CA ILE A 14 -18.86 -6.59 -27.63
C ILE A 14 -19.36 -5.19 -28.05
N THR A 15 -19.97 -5.03 -29.24
CA THR A 15 -20.49 -3.72 -29.67
C THR A 15 -21.72 -3.28 -28.84
N ALA A 16 -22.57 -4.22 -28.42
CA ALA A 16 -23.73 -3.93 -27.57
C ALA A 16 -23.34 -3.57 -26.12
N ALA A 17 -22.28 -4.18 -25.57
CA ALA A 17 -21.76 -3.86 -24.24
C ALA A 17 -21.11 -2.46 -24.17
N VAL A 18 -20.55 -1.96 -25.27
CA VAL A 18 -19.90 -0.64 -25.34
C VAL A 18 -20.91 0.50 -25.60
N ALA A 19 -22.06 0.21 -26.20
CA ALA A 19 -23.07 1.22 -26.55
C ALA A 19 -23.96 1.68 -25.37
N GLY A 20 -23.96 0.97 -24.24
CA GLY A 20 -24.85 1.23 -23.10
C GLY A 20 -24.22 1.85 -21.85
N VAL A 21 -22.88 1.92 -21.76
CA VAL A 21 -22.22 2.50 -20.58
C VAL A 21 -22.23 4.02 -20.73
N LYS A 22 -23.19 4.69 -20.08
CA LYS A 22 -23.05 6.12 -19.78
C LYS A 22 -21.69 6.29 -19.09
N ARG A 23 -20.70 6.88 -19.78
CA ARG A 23 -19.45 7.30 -19.15
C ARG A 23 -19.85 8.24 -18.00
N GLY A 24 -19.86 7.71 -16.78
CA GLY A 24 -20.06 8.53 -15.59
C GLY A 24 -19.03 9.64 -15.63
N ARG A 25 -19.47 10.89 -15.61
CA ARG A 25 -18.55 12.03 -15.62
C ARG A 25 -17.81 11.99 -14.28
N ILE A 26 -16.49 11.77 -14.33
CA ILE A 26 -15.64 11.84 -13.12
C ILE A 26 -15.77 13.26 -12.56
N SER A 27 -16.10 13.35 -11.28
CA SER A 27 -16.25 14.64 -10.59
C SER A 27 -14.88 15.19 -10.23
N ASN A 28 -14.68 16.50 -10.48
CA ASN A 28 -13.54 17.27 -9.98
C ASN A 28 -13.93 18.13 -8.76
N LYS A 29 -15.14 17.97 -8.23
CA LYS A 29 -15.63 18.70 -7.06
C LYS A 29 -15.68 17.76 -5.87
N SER A 30 -14.99 18.15 -4.79
CA SER A 30 -15.01 17.43 -3.52
C SER A 30 -16.40 17.43 -2.90
N ASN A 31 -16.73 16.32 -2.25
CA ASN A 31 -17.98 16.07 -1.57
C ASN A 31 -17.81 16.29 -0.07
N ALA A 32 -18.46 17.31 0.49
CA ALA A 32 -18.37 17.61 1.93
C ALA A 32 -18.85 16.44 2.81
N ASP A 33 -19.71 15.56 2.30
CA ASP A 33 -20.19 14.38 3.02
C ASP A 33 -19.33 13.13 2.76
N PHE A 34 -18.18 13.23 2.07
CA PHE A 34 -17.41 12.07 1.62
C PHE A 34 -17.04 11.15 2.78
N LEU A 35 -16.41 11.69 3.82
CA LEU A 35 -16.00 10.94 5.00
C LEU A 35 -17.19 10.26 5.69
N HIS A 36 -18.30 10.97 5.86
CA HIS A 36 -19.52 10.39 6.42
C HIS A 36 -20.07 9.26 5.55
N LYS A 37 -20.08 9.41 4.22
CA LYS A 37 -20.56 8.36 3.30
C LYS A 37 -19.71 7.11 3.37
N VAL A 38 -18.39 7.26 3.40
CA VAL A 38 -17.41 6.17 3.54
C VAL A 38 -17.54 5.50 4.91
N GLY A 39 -17.71 6.29 5.98
CA GLY A 39 -17.83 5.77 7.34
C GLY A 39 -19.09 4.94 7.63
N ARG A 40 -20.04 4.85 6.69
CA ARG A 40 -21.23 3.99 6.84
C ARG A 40 -20.98 2.53 6.55
N TYR A 41 -19.86 2.16 5.92
CA TYR A 41 -19.56 0.75 5.70
C TYR A 41 -19.35 0.04 7.04
N SER A 42 -19.92 -1.15 7.20
CA SER A 42 -19.93 -1.87 8.47
C SER A 42 -18.64 -2.66 8.73
N PHE A 43 -17.73 -2.73 7.76
CA PHE A 43 -16.44 -3.40 7.93
C PHE A 43 -15.43 -2.59 8.76
N TRP A 44 -15.66 -1.30 8.97
CA TRP A 44 -14.74 -0.46 9.76
C TRP A 44 -14.75 -0.88 11.23
N LYS A 45 -13.56 -1.07 11.79
CA LYS A 45 -13.37 -1.36 13.22
C LYS A 45 -13.54 -0.13 14.10
N ASN A 46 -13.28 1.06 13.54
CA ASN A 46 -13.40 2.36 14.16
C ASN A 46 -14.42 3.23 13.39
N THR A 47 -14.57 4.47 13.82
CA THR A 47 -15.48 5.47 13.22
C THR A 47 -14.68 6.62 12.62
N ALA A 48 -15.34 7.52 11.89
CA ALA A 48 -14.69 8.70 11.32
C ALA A 48 -13.99 9.56 12.40
N ASP A 49 -14.62 9.76 13.56
CA ASP A 49 -14.06 10.54 14.67
C ASP A 49 -12.85 9.88 15.35
N THR A 50 -12.70 8.56 15.20
CA THR A 50 -11.58 7.77 15.72
C THR A 50 -10.64 7.29 14.60
N SER A 51 -10.63 7.99 13.46
CA SER A 51 -9.72 7.67 12.35
C SER A 51 -8.26 7.64 12.80
N VAL A 52 -7.48 6.72 12.24
CA VAL A 52 -6.08 6.52 12.62
C VAL A 52 -5.16 7.30 11.68
N ALA A 53 -4.20 8.04 12.22
CA ALA A 53 -3.18 8.70 11.39
C ALA A 53 -2.29 7.66 10.70
N GLN A 54 -1.99 7.85 9.41
CA GLN A 54 -1.16 6.88 8.66
C GLN A 54 0.23 6.61 9.27
N ILE A 55 0.78 7.61 9.99
CA ILE A 55 2.03 7.49 10.74
C ILE A 55 2.03 6.33 11.74
N PHE A 56 0.87 5.88 12.23
CA PHE A 56 0.77 4.79 13.19
C PHE A 56 1.05 3.41 12.58
N THR A 57 1.22 3.31 11.27
CA THR A 57 1.80 2.12 10.63
C THR A 57 3.18 1.79 11.19
N TYR A 58 4.06 2.80 11.28
CA TYR A 58 5.38 2.68 11.89
C TYR A 58 5.25 2.14 13.31
N HIS A 59 4.42 2.77 14.13
CA HIS A 59 4.28 2.40 15.53
C HIS A 59 3.68 0.98 15.72
N HIS A 60 2.78 0.55 14.85
CA HIS A 60 2.23 -0.82 14.88
C HIS A 60 3.29 -1.88 14.55
N VAL A 61 4.18 -1.59 13.60
CA VAL A 61 5.33 -2.44 13.31
C VAL A 61 6.26 -2.54 14.53
N HIS A 62 6.51 -1.41 15.19
CA HIS A 62 7.34 -1.35 16.40
C HIS A 62 6.73 -2.10 17.59
N ASP A 63 5.43 -1.90 17.87
CA ASP A 63 4.69 -2.64 18.90
C ASP A 63 4.81 -4.18 18.70
N PHE A 64 4.93 -4.64 17.45
CA PHE A 64 5.09 -6.05 17.11
C PHE A 64 6.54 -6.56 17.17
N LEU A 65 7.51 -5.80 16.68
CA LEU A 65 8.90 -6.27 16.56
C LEU A 65 9.79 -5.93 17.76
N ASP A 66 9.56 -4.81 18.46
CA ASP A 66 10.45 -4.36 19.55
C ASP A 66 10.37 -5.24 20.80
N SER A 67 9.33 -6.07 20.94
CA SER A 67 9.27 -7.08 21.99
C SER A 67 10.11 -8.34 21.70
N CYS A 68 10.82 -8.39 20.58
CA CYS A 68 11.65 -9.53 20.18
C CYS A 68 13.12 -9.30 20.51
N GLU A 69 13.84 -10.40 20.70
CA GLU A 69 15.30 -10.40 20.69
C GLU A 69 15.79 -10.67 19.25
N ILE A 70 16.81 -9.94 18.80
CA ILE A 70 17.40 -10.20 17.48
C ILE A 70 18.54 -11.22 17.61
N GLN A 71 18.34 -12.40 17.02
CA GLN A 71 19.29 -13.51 17.07
C GLN A 71 19.54 -14.04 15.66
N ASN A 72 20.82 -14.06 15.23
CA ASN A 72 21.24 -14.58 13.92
C ASN A 72 20.40 -14.04 12.74
N GLY A 73 20.12 -12.73 12.74
CA GLY A 73 19.33 -12.07 11.70
C GLY A 73 17.81 -12.33 11.74
N ASN A 74 17.28 -12.85 12.85
CA ASN A 74 15.86 -13.10 13.06
C ASN A 74 15.34 -12.36 14.29
N ALA A 75 14.10 -11.85 14.24
CA ALA A 75 13.39 -11.36 15.41
C ALA A 75 12.68 -12.53 16.10
N VAL A 76 13.15 -12.91 17.29
CA VAL A 76 12.63 -14.05 18.05
C VAL A 76 11.80 -13.55 19.22
N ALA A 77 10.52 -13.90 19.24
CA ALA A 77 9.62 -13.58 20.33
C ALA A 77 9.85 -14.51 21.55
N GLN A 78 9.37 -14.12 22.73
CA GLN A 78 9.51 -14.90 23.97
C GLN A 78 8.97 -16.33 23.87
N ASN A 79 7.97 -16.57 23.02
CA ASN A 79 7.42 -17.91 22.76
C ASN A 79 8.24 -18.72 21.74
N GLY A 80 9.42 -18.24 21.33
CA GLY A 80 10.31 -18.88 20.37
C GLY A 80 9.89 -18.75 18.90
N ARG A 81 8.76 -18.11 18.58
CA ARG A 81 8.35 -17.87 17.19
C ARG A 81 9.19 -16.76 16.57
N ARG A 82 9.48 -16.88 15.27
CA ARG A 82 10.16 -15.83 14.52
C ARG A 82 9.14 -14.83 14.00
N ARG A 83 9.20 -13.58 14.48
CA ARG A 83 8.32 -12.51 14.02
C ARG A 83 8.81 -11.90 12.71
N LYS A 84 7.87 -11.66 11.81
CA LYS A 84 8.12 -11.07 10.49
C LYS A 84 7.04 -10.06 10.14
N VAL A 85 7.36 -9.14 9.25
CA VAL A 85 6.44 -8.08 8.82
C VAL A 85 6.28 -8.12 7.31
N LEU A 86 5.03 -8.09 6.86
CA LEU A 86 4.63 -7.83 5.49
C LEU A 86 3.90 -6.49 5.46
N PHE A 87 4.36 -5.56 4.63
CA PHE A 87 3.62 -4.35 4.30
C PHE A 87 3.29 -4.34 2.80
N ILE A 88 2.02 -4.17 2.44
CA ILE A 88 1.59 -3.95 1.05
C ILE A 88 0.89 -2.60 0.94
N GLY A 89 1.47 -1.69 0.16
CA GLY A 89 0.88 -0.41 -0.19
C GLY A 89 -0.06 -0.53 -1.39
N PHE A 90 -1.17 0.22 -1.38
CA PHE A 90 -2.11 0.37 -2.49
C PHE A 90 -2.18 1.86 -2.86
N ASP A 91 -1.27 2.29 -3.75
CA ASP A 91 -1.09 3.70 -4.11
C ASP A 91 -2.37 4.31 -4.71
N GLY A 92 -2.78 5.46 -4.20
CA GLY A 92 -3.96 6.18 -4.68
C GLY A 92 -5.30 5.46 -4.44
N MET A 93 -5.34 4.37 -3.66
CA MET A 93 -6.58 3.62 -3.40
C MET A 93 -7.48 4.34 -2.39
N ARG A 94 -8.52 5.01 -2.89
CA ARG A 94 -9.55 5.67 -2.09
C ARG A 94 -10.28 4.70 -1.18
N ALA A 95 -10.63 5.16 0.00
CA ALA A 95 -11.41 4.37 0.96
C ALA A 95 -12.79 3.93 0.44
N ASP A 96 -13.42 4.68 -0.47
CA ASP A 96 -14.68 4.28 -1.13
C ASP A 96 -14.50 3.24 -2.26
N ALA A 97 -13.27 2.81 -2.53
CA ALA A 97 -12.97 1.69 -3.41
C ALA A 97 -12.94 0.33 -2.67
N LEU A 98 -12.83 0.32 -1.34
CA LEU A 98 -12.87 -0.92 -0.54
C LEU A 98 -14.09 -1.81 -0.80
N PRO A 99 -15.33 -1.29 -0.97
CA PRO A 99 -16.50 -2.10 -1.27
C PRO A 99 -16.41 -2.95 -2.54
N PHE A 100 -15.49 -2.62 -3.46
CA PHE A 100 -15.25 -3.42 -4.67
C PHE A 100 -14.44 -4.70 -4.39
N VAL A 101 -13.80 -4.80 -3.22
CA VAL A 101 -12.95 -5.93 -2.81
C VAL A 101 -13.25 -6.44 -1.39
N LEU A 102 -14.11 -5.75 -0.65
CA LEU A 102 -14.54 -6.11 0.69
C LEU A 102 -16.05 -5.87 0.80
N GLN A 103 -16.82 -6.96 0.71
CA GLN A 103 -18.26 -6.88 0.63
C GLN A 103 -18.90 -6.23 1.87
N ASP A 104 -19.78 -5.27 1.63
CA ASP A 104 -20.67 -4.64 2.62
C ASP A 104 -22.11 -4.57 2.10
N LYS A 105 -23.12 -4.48 2.99
CA LYS A 105 -24.53 -4.30 2.61
C LYS A 105 -24.81 -2.99 1.88
N HIS A 106 -23.97 -1.98 2.07
CA HIS A 106 -24.02 -0.68 1.40
C HIS A 106 -23.15 -0.62 0.15
N SER A 107 -22.55 -1.74 -0.28
CA SER A 107 -21.74 -1.78 -1.50
C SER A 107 -22.60 -1.47 -2.73
N PRO A 108 -22.09 -0.70 -3.70
CA PRO A 108 -22.84 -0.37 -4.91
C PRO A 108 -23.05 -1.58 -5.82
N GLN A 109 -22.23 -2.61 -5.67
CA GLN A 109 -22.25 -3.85 -6.43
C GLN A 109 -21.59 -4.98 -5.60
N PRO A 110 -21.72 -6.25 -6.00
CA PRO A 110 -20.91 -7.32 -5.43
C PRO A 110 -19.41 -7.02 -5.58
N ALA A 111 -18.63 -7.34 -4.54
CA ALA A 111 -17.18 -7.23 -4.59
C ALA A 111 -16.64 -8.16 -5.69
N GLY A 112 -15.75 -7.64 -6.55
CA GLY A 112 -15.29 -8.34 -7.76
C GLY A 112 -14.49 -9.60 -7.48
N ASN A 113 -13.87 -9.69 -6.30
CA ASN A 113 -13.15 -10.86 -5.83
C ASN A 113 -14.05 -11.90 -5.10
N ALA A 114 -15.28 -11.54 -4.74
CA ALA A 114 -16.15 -12.39 -3.92
C ALA A 114 -16.54 -13.69 -4.63
N GLU A 115 -16.73 -13.66 -5.95
CA GLU A 115 -17.07 -14.86 -6.75
C GLU A 115 -15.93 -15.89 -6.77
N THR A 116 -14.68 -15.41 -6.79
CA THR A 116 -13.49 -16.28 -6.85
C THR A 116 -12.98 -16.71 -5.47
N GLY A 117 -13.36 -15.98 -4.42
CA GLY A 117 -12.80 -16.13 -3.08
C GLY A 117 -11.33 -15.68 -2.96
N ALA A 118 -10.78 -15.06 -4.00
CA ALA A 118 -9.38 -14.63 -4.08
C ALA A 118 -9.22 -13.14 -3.73
N GLY A 119 -9.60 -12.77 -2.51
CA GLY A 119 -9.55 -11.38 -2.05
C GLY A 119 -8.55 -11.16 -0.92
N GLY A 120 -7.53 -10.33 -1.14
CA GLY A 120 -6.43 -10.11 -0.21
C GLY A 120 -6.88 -9.46 1.09
N ILE A 121 -7.53 -8.31 0.99
CA ILE A 121 -8.10 -7.57 2.12
C ILE A 121 -9.15 -8.43 2.83
N SER A 122 -10.06 -9.06 2.08
CA SER A 122 -11.08 -9.95 2.66
C SER A 122 -10.48 -11.14 3.42
N GLN A 123 -9.33 -11.66 2.97
CA GLN A 123 -8.62 -12.75 3.62
C GLN A 123 -7.84 -12.27 4.84
N LEU A 124 -7.26 -11.08 4.79
CA LEU A 124 -6.52 -10.47 5.90
C LEU A 124 -7.42 -10.20 7.11
N VAL A 125 -8.61 -9.66 6.86
CA VAL A 125 -9.51 -9.21 7.92
C VAL A 125 -10.36 -10.33 8.54
N LYS A 126 -10.21 -11.59 8.09
CA LYS A 126 -10.86 -12.75 8.75
C LYS A 126 -10.42 -12.89 10.20
N ASP A 127 -9.13 -12.71 10.45
CA ASP A 127 -8.51 -12.75 11.79
C ASP A 127 -8.10 -11.35 12.27
N GLY A 128 -8.38 -10.34 11.45
CA GLY A 128 -7.90 -8.97 11.58
C GLY A 128 -9.01 -7.94 11.56
N ALA A 129 -8.65 -6.72 11.14
CA ALA A 129 -9.56 -5.59 11.06
C ALA A 129 -9.13 -4.61 9.96
N VAL A 130 -10.08 -3.81 9.50
CA VAL A 130 -9.83 -2.64 8.66
C VAL A 130 -10.30 -1.38 9.38
N TYR A 131 -9.50 -0.33 9.28
CA TYR A 131 -9.64 0.92 10.01
C TYR A 131 -9.75 2.08 9.04
N LEU A 132 -10.66 3.00 9.31
CA LEU A 132 -10.61 4.34 8.75
C LEU A 132 -9.32 5.00 9.21
N ALA A 133 -8.60 5.57 8.25
CA ALA A 133 -7.36 6.26 8.49
C ALA A 133 -7.36 7.62 7.78
N TYR A 134 -6.31 8.40 8.00
CA TYR A 134 -6.09 9.63 7.25
C TYR A 134 -4.63 9.91 6.94
N CYS A 135 -4.42 10.64 5.85
CA CYS A 135 -3.13 11.10 5.38
C CYS A 135 -3.08 12.63 5.28
N GLY A 136 -1.92 13.17 4.85
CA GLY A 136 -1.75 14.60 4.59
C GLY A 136 -1.52 15.49 5.82
N GLY A 137 -1.36 14.92 7.03
CA GLY A 137 -1.23 15.67 8.29
C GLY A 137 -2.50 16.45 8.67
N GLU A 138 -2.52 17.18 9.78
CA GLU A 138 -3.69 18.01 10.14
C GLU A 138 -3.68 19.34 9.39
N THR A 139 -4.78 19.67 8.70
CA THR A 139 -4.90 20.85 7.84
C THR A 139 -4.75 22.16 8.62
N GLY A 140 -3.95 23.09 8.09
CA GLY A 140 -3.65 24.38 8.71
C GLY A 140 -2.62 24.31 9.84
N THR A 141 -2.01 23.16 10.09
CA THR A 141 -1.00 22.96 11.13
C THR A 141 0.39 22.71 10.54
N GLU A 142 1.42 22.68 11.39
CA GLU A 142 2.78 22.30 10.97
C GLU A 142 2.88 20.87 10.44
N THR A 143 1.92 20.01 10.73
CA THR A 143 1.94 18.62 10.27
C THR A 143 1.40 18.46 8.84
N GLU A 144 0.76 19.49 8.28
CA GLU A 144 0.19 19.44 6.94
C GLU A 144 1.27 19.14 5.89
N GLN A 145 0.98 18.16 5.04
CA GLN A 145 1.76 17.80 3.87
C GLN A 145 0.82 17.50 2.70
N THR A 146 1.34 17.51 1.48
CA THR A 146 0.52 17.13 0.32
C THR A 146 0.06 15.67 0.44
N THR A 147 -1.16 15.40 -0.05
CA THR A 147 -1.68 14.03 -0.21
C THR A 147 -1.05 13.39 -1.45
N SER A 148 0.27 13.23 -1.40
CA SER A 148 1.10 12.74 -2.50
C SER A 148 1.93 11.53 -2.08
N THR A 149 2.22 10.70 -3.07
CA THR A 149 2.98 9.45 -2.97
C THR A 149 4.18 9.53 -2.02
N SER A 150 5.17 10.40 -2.30
CA SER A 150 6.41 10.45 -1.53
C SER A 150 6.17 10.88 -0.09
N ALA A 151 5.34 11.90 0.11
CA ALA A 151 5.07 12.44 1.44
C ALA A 151 4.36 11.39 2.28
N CYS A 152 3.32 10.76 1.74
CA CYS A 152 2.49 9.82 2.48
C CYS A 152 3.19 8.48 2.78
N TRP A 153 3.85 7.86 1.80
CA TRP A 153 4.61 6.64 2.06
C TRP A 153 5.74 6.87 3.06
N THR A 154 6.43 8.01 2.99
CA THR A 154 7.47 8.33 3.97
C THR A 154 6.89 8.48 5.37
N SER A 155 5.69 9.07 5.53
CA SER A 155 5.02 9.16 6.82
C SER A 155 4.65 7.79 7.40
N HIS A 156 4.12 6.88 6.57
CA HIS A 156 3.88 5.48 6.98
C HIS A 156 5.15 4.83 7.53
N PHE A 157 6.28 5.05 6.85
CA PHE A 157 7.52 4.35 7.13
C PHE A 157 8.36 4.97 8.25
N THR A 158 8.13 6.24 8.60
CA THR A 158 8.95 6.97 9.61
C THR A 158 8.19 7.32 10.88
N GLY A 159 6.87 7.16 10.92
CA GLY A 159 6.06 7.47 12.10
C GLY A 159 5.90 8.96 12.40
N VAL A 160 6.30 9.82 11.47
CA VAL A 160 6.21 11.28 11.59
C VAL A 160 5.70 11.89 10.29
N TRP A 161 5.34 13.17 10.31
CA TRP A 161 4.87 13.90 9.13
C TRP A 161 6.02 14.64 8.41
N GLY A 162 5.70 15.26 7.29
CA GLY A 162 6.62 15.93 6.36
C GLY A 162 7.50 16.99 6.99
N ASN A 163 6.98 17.74 7.95
CA ASN A 163 7.76 18.72 8.72
C ASN A 163 8.93 18.11 9.51
N LYS A 164 8.86 16.81 9.82
CA LYS A 164 9.90 16.08 10.55
C LYS A 164 10.80 15.27 9.61
N HIS A 165 10.24 14.41 8.76
CA HIS A 165 11.05 13.58 7.86
C HIS A 165 11.57 14.34 6.63
N GLY A 166 11.08 15.55 6.37
CA GLY A 166 11.59 16.46 5.34
C GLY A 166 10.94 16.30 3.96
N ILE A 167 9.89 15.49 3.81
CA ILE A 167 9.16 15.33 2.54
C ILE A 167 7.75 15.89 2.70
N ILE A 168 7.49 17.07 2.16
CA ILE A 168 6.17 17.71 2.20
C ILE A 168 5.43 17.49 0.86
N THR A 169 6.19 17.36 -0.22
CA THR A 169 5.77 17.17 -1.61
C THR A 169 6.58 16.06 -2.29
N ASN A 170 6.12 15.61 -3.46
CA ASN A 170 6.83 14.60 -4.26
C ASN A 170 8.23 15.02 -4.72
N ASP A 171 8.55 16.32 -4.70
CA ASP A 171 9.84 16.86 -5.15
C ASP A 171 10.87 16.98 -4.01
N ASP A 172 10.47 16.71 -2.77
CA ASP A 172 11.32 16.88 -1.59
C ASP A 172 12.18 15.64 -1.31
N SER A 173 13.24 15.82 -0.53
CA SER A 173 14.15 14.74 -0.13
C SER A 173 14.11 14.50 1.38
N LYS A 174 14.03 13.23 1.77
CA LYS A 174 14.03 12.80 3.17
C LYS A 174 15.34 13.18 3.86
N ASN A 175 15.25 13.68 5.09
CA ASN A 175 16.40 13.75 5.99
C ASN A 175 16.59 12.42 6.75
N LEU A 176 17.81 12.17 7.23
CA LEU A 176 18.13 10.91 7.94
C LEU A 176 17.89 10.95 9.45
N THR A 177 17.33 12.04 9.99
CA THR A 177 17.01 12.15 11.42
C THR A 177 15.93 11.15 11.82
N TYR A 178 14.95 10.94 10.94
CA TYR A 178 13.86 9.98 11.14
C TYR A 178 14.05 8.83 10.16
N LYS A 179 14.41 7.65 10.64
CA LYS A 179 14.69 6.47 9.81
C LYS A 179 13.40 5.75 9.45
N THR A 180 13.37 5.06 8.32
CA THR A 180 12.27 4.12 8.08
C THR A 180 12.39 2.93 9.04
N PHE A 181 11.28 2.31 9.43
CA PHE A 181 11.35 1.09 10.24
C PHE A 181 12.19 0.00 9.55
N MET A 182 12.19 -0.05 8.21
CA MET A 182 13.03 -0.98 7.45
C MET A 182 14.52 -0.73 7.66
N LEU A 183 14.95 0.54 7.69
CA LEU A 183 16.34 0.90 7.99
C LEU A 183 16.68 0.57 9.44
N GLU A 184 15.82 0.92 10.41
CA GLU A 184 16.09 0.67 11.83
C GLU A 184 16.25 -0.82 12.14
N TYR A 185 15.41 -1.66 11.55
CA TYR A 185 15.53 -3.11 11.72
C TYR A 185 16.72 -3.70 10.93
N ALA A 186 17.11 -3.09 9.80
CA ALA A 186 18.33 -3.49 9.11
C ALA A 186 19.60 -3.17 9.91
N GLU A 187 19.64 -2.04 10.62
CA GLU A 187 20.73 -1.70 11.55
C GLU A 187 20.84 -2.70 12.70
N LYS A 188 19.71 -3.27 13.13
CA LYS A 188 19.67 -4.37 14.11
C LYS A 188 20.06 -5.73 13.51
N GLY A 189 20.36 -5.79 12.21
CA GLY A 189 20.81 -7.01 11.51
C GLY A 189 19.70 -7.84 10.87
N LEU A 190 18.46 -7.35 10.84
CA LEU A 190 17.37 -8.03 10.14
C LEU A 190 17.44 -7.78 8.63
N ARG A 191 17.15 -8.81 7.83
CA ARG A 191 16.99 -8.61 6.38
C ARG A 191 15.68 -7.90 6.09
N THR A 192 15.77 -6.72 5.49
CA THR A 192 14.60 -5.90 5.14
C THR A 192 14.59 -5.59 3.65
N SER A 193 13.41 -5.29 3.11
CA SER A 193 13.26 -4.91 1.70
C SER A 193 12.12 -3.92 1.49
N LEU A 194 12.33 -2.99 0.57
CA LEU A 194 11.32 -2.05 0.06
C LEU A 194 11.34 -2.10 -1.47
N ALA A 195 10.18 -2.37 -2.06
CA ALA A 195 9.99 -2.36 -3.51
C ALA A 195 8.89 -1.36 -3.92
N PHE A 196 9.15 -0.62 -5.00
CA PHE A 196 8.18 0.27 -5.64
C PHE A 196 8.46 0.32 -7.16
N ASP A 197 7.63 0.95 -7.97
CA ASP A 197 7.78 1.11 -9.42
C ASP A 197 7.63 2.59 -9.82
N TRP A 198 8.30 3.45 -9.05
CA TRP A 198 8.37 4.88 -9.31
C TRP A 198 9.77 5.42 -8.98
N ASP A 199 10.58 5.61 -10.03
CA ASP A 199 11.99 6.01 -9.97
C ASP A 199 12.29 7.17 -8.97
N PRO A 200 11.51 8.29 -8.94
CA PRO A 200 11.78 9.40 -8.04
C PRO A 200 11.78 9.02 -6.56
N TYR A 201 11.02 8.00 -6.16
CA TYR A 201 10.95 7.61 -4.76
C TYR A 201 12.31 7.16 -4.22
N PHE A 202 13.10 6.46 -5.03
CA PHE A 202 14.42 6.01 -4.63
C PHE A 202 15.53 7.00 -5.01
N ASP A 203 15.41 7.66 -6.17
CA ASP A 203 16.47 8.53 -6.70
C ASP A 203 16.47 9.93 -6.10
N VAL A 204 15.33 10.37 -5.58
CA VAL A 204 15.14 11.70 -4.98
C VAL A 204 14.71 11.56 -3.53
N ASN A 205 13.53 10.99 -3.29
CA ASN A 205 12.88 11.09 -2.00
C ASN A 205 13.64 10.33 -0.90
N LEU A 206 14.01 9.07 -1.14
CA LEU A 206 14.78 8.24 -0.21
C LEU A 206 16.28 8.18 -0.51
N LYS A 207 16.79 9.05 -1.40
CA LYS A 207 18.18 9.01 -1.86
C LYS A 207 19.20 8.90 -0.73
N ALA A 208 19.07 9.75 0.29
CA ALA A 208 19.99 9.76 1.43
C ALA A 208 19.97 8.44 2.21
N GLU A 209 18.81 7.78 2.32
CA GLU A 209 18.66 6.49 3.00
C GLU A 209 19.24 5.34 2.17
N VAL A 210 19.02 5.37 0.86
CA VAL A 210 19.64 4.43 -0.09
C VAL A 210 21.17 4.52 0.01
N GLU A 211 21.73 5.74 -0.05
CA GLU A 211 23.17 5.98 0.08
C GLU A 211 23.71 5.52 1.44
N TYR A 212 22.95 5.73 2.52
CA TYR A 212 23.31 5.28 3.86
C TYR A 212 23.39 3.75 3.94
N VAL A 213 22.35 3.05 3.49
CA VAL A 213 22.31 1.58 3.47
C VAL A 213 23.48 1.01 2.67
N MET A 214 23.77 1.58 1.50
CA MET A 214 24.88 1.15 0.64
C MET A 214 26.24 1.37 1.32
N LYS A 215 26.47 2.58 1.87
CA LYS A 215 27.72 2.92 2.54
C LYS A 215 28.02 2.01 3.74
N HIS A 216 26.97 1.64 4.48
CA HIS A 216 27.08 0.85 5.70
C HIS A 216 26.91 -0.66 5.47
N HIS A 217 26.71 -1.11 4.22
CA HIS A 217 26.49 -2.51 3.86
C HIS A 217 25.37 -3.17 4.67
N LEU A 218 24.31 -2.41 4.95
CA LEU A 218 23.19 -2.91 5.75
C LEU A 218 22.37 -3.96 4.97
N PRO A 219 21.76 -4.93 5.66
CA PRO A 219 20.94 -5.98 5.05
C PRO A 219 19.55 -5.48 4.59
N MET A 220 19.48 -4.28 4.00
CA MET A 220 18.28 -3.70 3.42
C MET A 220 18.38 -3.67 1.89
N ARG A 221 17.34 -4.13 1.21
CA ARG A 221 17.27 -4.14 -0.27
C ARG A 221 16.24 -3.14 -0.77
N PHE A 222 16.59 -2.44 -1.84
CA PHE A 222 15.68 -1.57 -2.58
C PHE A 222 15.44 -2.17 -3.96
N CYS A 223 14.20 -2.11 -4.43
CA CYS A 223 13.85 -2.59 -5.75
C CYS A 223 12.91 -1.59 -6.42
N ASP A 224 13.39 -0.99 -7.50
CA ASP A 224 12.48 -0.44 -8.49
C ASP A 224 12.16 -1.53 -9.50
N ILE A 225 10.88 -1.90 -9.58
CA ILE A 225 10.40 -3.01 -10.40
C ILE A 225 10.37 -2.66 -11.89
N ASP A 226 10.25 -1.37 -12.23
CA ASP A 226 10.20 -0.89 -13.62
C ASP A 226 11.58 -0.50 -14.16
N ARG A 227 12.56 -0.27 -13.26
CA ARG A 227 13.91 0.09 -13.69
C ARG A 227 14.59 -1.04 -14.49
N ALA A 228 15.00 -0.72 -15.72
CA ALA A 228 15.82 -1.61 -16.53
C ALA A 228 17.19 -1.89 -15.85
N LYS A 229 17.62 -3.16 -15.88
CA LYS A 229 18.94 -3.56 -15.36
C LYS A 229 20.06 -2.95 -16.22
N LYS A 230 20.86 -2.05 -15.64
CA LYS A 230 22.03 -1.48 -16.32
C LYS A 230 23.20 -2.49 -16.26
N THR A 231 23.68 -2.96 -17.42
CA THR A 231 24.92 -3.76 -17.50
C THR A 231 26.14 -2.84 -17.41
N GLY A 232 27.09 -3.11 -16.50
CA GLY A 232 28.40 -2.45 -16.49
C GLY A 232 28.56 -1.21 -15.60
N ALA A 233 27.60 -0.88 -14.74
CA ALA A 233 27.83 0.08 -13.67
C ALA A 233 28.67 -0.59 -12.56
N GLY A 234 29.75 0.05 -12.12
CA GLY A 234 30.58 -0.41 -11.00
C GLY A 234 29.76 -0.66 -9.73
N ALA A 235 30.38 -1.30 -8.74
CA ALA A 235 29.81 -1.85 -7.49
C ALA A 235 28.91 -0.94 -6.63
N ALA A 236 28.59 0.29 -7.05
CA ALA A 236 27.70 1.24 -6.39
C ALA A 236 26.19 0.95 -6.56
N PHE A 237 25.78 -0.10 -7.29
CA PHE A 237 24.36 -0.45 -7.52
C PHE A 237 24.00 -1.90 -7.17
N SER A 238 24.77 -2.59 -6.32
CA SER A 238 24.52 -4.01 -5.98
C SER A 238 23.21 -4.27 -5.22
N ASN A 239 22.66 -3.25 -4.54
CA ASN A 239 21.43 -3.36 -3.73
C ASN A 239 20.19 -2.83 -4.45
N PHE A 240 20.33 -2.33 -5.67
CA PHE A 240 19.22 -1.92 -6.52
C PHE A 240 18.88 -3.07 -7.47
N ILE A 241 17.90 -3.88 -7.10
CA ILE A 241 17.58 -5.07 -7.87
C ILE A 241 16.60 -4.68 -8.98
N ALA A 242 17.11 -4.45 -10.18
CA ALA A 242 16.30 -4.63 -11.39
C ALA A 242 16.21 -6.14 -11.68
N PRO A 243 15.02 -6.71 -11.92
CA PRO A 243 14.90 -8.14 -12.20
C PRO A 243 15.67 -8.54 -13.48
N ASP A 244 16.25 -9.74 -13.50
CA ASP A 244 17.02 -10.28 -14.66
C ASP A 244 16.18 -10.39 -15.94
N ARG A 245 14.87 -10.54 -15.76
CA ARG A 245 13.85 -10.40 -16.79
C ARG A 245 12.83 -9.42 -16.24
N PRO A 246 12.73 -8.18 -16.74
CA PRO A 246 11.57 -7.37 -16.46
C PRO A 246 10.35 -8.19 -16.86
N SER A 247 9.35 -8.22 -15.98
CA SER A 247 8.10 -8.90 -16.31
C SER A 247 7.60 -8.31 -17.62
N VAL A 248 7.23 -9.14 -18.59
CA VAL A 248 6.42 -8.66 -19.74
C VAL A 248 5.09 -8.05 -19.28
N SER A 249 4.77 -8.24 -18.00
CA SER A 249 3.65 -7.70 -17.25
C SER A 249 4.06 -6.62 -16.23
N ALA A 250 5.23 -5.98 -16.35
CA ALA A 250 5.64 -4.86 -15.50
C ALA A 250 4.69 -3.64 -15.49
N PRO A 251 3.88 -3.32 -16.54
CA PRO A 251 2.79 -2.34 -16.38
C PRO A 251 1.64 -2.83 -15.46
N TYR A 252 1.79 -4.00 -14.82
CA TYR A 252 0.85 -4.58 -13.89
C TYR A 252 1.61 -5.02 -12.63
N ASP A 253 1.09 -4.65 -11.46
CA ASP A 253 1.57 -5.00 -10.10
C ASP A 253 1.88 -6.50 -9.84
N THR A 254 1.69 -7.36 -10.82
CA THR A 254 2.25 -8.73 -10.89
C THR A 254 3.76 -8.79 -10.69
N GLY A 255 4.54 -7.87 -11.26
CA GLY A 255 6.00 -7.84 -11.06
C GLY A 255 6.35 -7.53 -9.60
N MET A 256 5.63 -6.57 -9.02
CA MET A 256 5.73 -6.24 -7.60
C MET A 256 5.37 -7.44 -6.71
N ARG A 257 4.25 -8.11 -7.00
CA ARG A 257 3.83 -9.35 -6.31
C ARG A 257 4.92 -10.41 -6.33
N ASP A 258 5.49 -10.69 -7.50
CA ASP A 258 6.51 -11.74 -7.66
C ASP A 258 7.80 -11.39 -6.93
N HIS A 259 8.18 -10.10 -6.92
CA HIS A 259 9.29 -9.63 -6.10
C HIS A 259 9.04 -9.85 -4.61
N ILE A 260 7.88 -9.42 -4.09
CA ILE A 260 7.49 -9.63 -2.69
C ILE A 260 7.56 -11.13 -2.34
N LEU A 261 6.99 -12.00 -3.18
CA LEU A 261 7.05 -13.46 -3.00
C LEU A 261 8.49 -13.97 -2.93
N SER A 262 9.39 -13.46 -3.78
CA SER A 262 10.81 -13.83 -3.75
C SER A 262 11.51 -13.38 -2.45
N ARG A 263 11.15 -12.23 -1.88
CA ARG A 263 11.70 -11.76 -0.59
C ARG A 263 11.22 -12.61 0.56
N ILE A 264 9.93 -12.98 0.54
CA ILE A 264 9.31 -13.89 1.49
C ILE A 264 9.99 -15.27 1.45
N ASP A 265 10.20 -15.84 0.25
CA ASP A 265 10.88 -17.13 0.07
C ASP A 265 12.34 -17.08 0.55
N ALA A 266 13.06 -16.01 0.22
CA ALA A 266 14.40 -15.75 0.71
C ALA A 266 14.49 -15.64 2.24
N GLY A 267 13.36 -15.47 2.93
CA GLY A 267 13.24 -15.45 4.39
C GLY A 267 13.53 -14.09 5.01
N ASP A 268 13.32 -13.00 4.29
CA ASP A 268 13.43 -11.64 4.83
C ASP A 268 12.50 -11.44 6.03
N SER A 269 12.91 -10.59 6.97
CA SER A 269 12.18 -10.34 8.22
C SER A 269 11.19 -9.19 8.08
N VAL A 270 11.47 -8.22 7.21
CA VAL A 270 10.55 -7.12 6.88
C VAL A 270 10.46 -7.00 5.37
N VAL A 271 9.28 -7.22 4.80
CA VAL A 271 9.05 -7.18 3.36
C VAL A 271 7.99 -6.12 3.06
N CYS A 272 8.39 -5.05 2.37
CA CYS A 272 7.52 -3.96 1.97
C CYS A 272 7.46 -3.88 0.45
N GLY A 273 6.26 -3.79 -0.12
CA GLY A 273 6.07 -3.51 -1.54
C GLY A 273 4.84 -2.64 -1.77
N ILE A 274 4.86 -1.79 -2.78
CA ILE A 274 3.78 -0.85 -3.07
C ILE A 274 3.23 -1.15 -4.47
N PHE A 275 1.91 -1.31 -4.57
CA PHE A 275 1.20 -1.44 -5.84
C PHE A 275 0.78 -0.07 -6.36
N HIS A 276 1.12 0.24 -7.61
CA HIS A 276 1.00 1.59 -8.19
C HIS A 276 -0.08 1.72 -9.27
N ASN A 277 -0.51 0.60 -9.86
CA ASN A 277 -1.42 0.63 -11.01
C ASN A 277 -2.78 1.28 -10.68
N ILE A 278 -3.19 1.28 -9.41
CA ILE A 278 -4.42 1.95 -8.96
C ILE A 278 -4.30 3.47 -9.18
N ASP A 279 -3.21 4.08 -8.71
CA ASP A 279 -2.94 5.50 -8.91
C ASP A 279 -2.75 5.85 -10.38
N THR A 280 -1.98 5.04 -11.13
CA THR A 280 -1.86 5.18 -12.59
C THR A 280 -3.23 5.18 -13.28
N ALA A 281 -4.13 4.26 -12.92
CA ALA A 281 -5.49 4.23 -13.45
C ALA A 281 -6.31 5.46 -13.02
N GLY A 282 -6.09 5.95 -11.80
CA GLY A 282 -6.66 7.20 -11.27
C GLY A 282 -6.28 8.41 -12.11
N HIS A 283 -5.00 8.56 -12.46
CA HIS A 283 -4.53 9.61 -13.36
C HIS A 283 -5.04 9.45 -14.80
N MET A 284 -4.98 8.24 -15.36
CA MET A 284 -5.34 8.00 -16.76
C MET A 284 -6.84 8.13 -17.01
N TYR A 285 -7.68 7.59 -16.12
CA TYR A 285 -9.11 7.42 -16.36
C TYR A 285 -9.99 8.16 -15.34
N GLY A 286 -9.44 8.51 -14.19
CA GLY A 286 -10.10 9.20 -13.10
C GLY A 286 -10.29 8.30 -11.88
N PHE A 287 -10.08 8.85 -10.70
CA PHE A 287 -10.32 8.18 -9.42
C PHE A 287 -11.81 7.82 -9.30
N GLY A 288 -12.10 6.55 -9.03
CA GLY A 288 -13.47 6.01 -9.00
C GLY A 288 -14.06 5.63 -10.38
N SER A 289 -13.27 5.72 -11.47
CA SER A 289 -13.67 5.19 -12.79
C SER A 289 -13.75 3.66 -12.81
N THR A 290 -14.37 3.09 -13.85
CA THR A 290 -14.41 1.63 -14.04
C THR A 290 -13.00 1.02 -14.17
N GLN A 291 -12.09 1.69 -14.86
CA GLN A 291 -10.71 1.25 -15.02
C GLN A 291 -9.96 1.27 -13.70
N TYR A 292 -10.14 2.34 -12.92
CA TYR A 292 -9.60 2.46 -11.57
C TYR A 292 -10.10 1.34 -10.65
N ASN A 293 -11.40 1.06 -10.63
CA ASN A 293 -11.95 -0.04 -9.83
C ASN A 293 -11.44 -1.42 -10.31
N GLY A 294 -11.19 -1.59 -11.61
CA GLY A 294 -10.56 -2.79 -12.16
C GLY A 294 -9.11 -2.99 -11.67
N ALA A 295 -8.34 -1.90 -11.54
CA ALA A 295 -7.01 -1.93 -10.96
C ALA A 295 -7.08 -2.34 -9.48
N VAL A 296 -8.00 -1.76 -8.70
CA VAL A 296 -8.23 -2.11 -7.28
C VAL A 296 -8.48 -3.61 -7.10
N ILE A 297 -9.35 -4.21 -7.91
CA ILE A 297 -9.63 -5.66 -7.87
C ILE A 297 -8.36 -6.47 -8.19
N SER A 298 -7.59 -6.04 -9.20
CA SER A 298 -6.38 -6.76 -9.62
C SER A 298 -5.30 -6.75 -8.54
N CYS A 299 -5.02 -5.59 -7.94
CA CYS A 299 -4.03 -5.45 -6.87
C CYS A 299 -4.44 -6.24 -5.62
N ASP A 300 -5.73 -6.26 -5.28
CA ASP A 300 -6.23 -7.08 -4.16
C ASP A 300 -6.06 -8.59 -4.41
N MET A 301 -6.25 -9.07 -5.64
CA MET A 301 -5.95 -10.47 -6.01
C MET A 301 -4.45 -10.80 -5.93
N TYR A 302 -3.57 -9.82 -6.21
CA TYR A 302 -2.13 -9.99 -6.04
C TYR A 302 -1.76 -10.04 -4.56
N ALA A 303 -2.32 -9.15 -3.73
CA ALA A 303 -2.18 -9.18 -2.28
C ALA A 303 -2.66 -10.52 -1.69
N TYR A 304 -3.76 -11.09 -2.20
CA TYR A 304 -4.22 -12.42 -1.83
C TYR A 304 -3.14 -13.47 -2.04
N SER A 305 -2.51 -13.49 -3.21
CA SER A 305 -1.44 -14.45 -3.54
C SER A 305 -0.26 -14.35 -2.56
N VAL A 306 0.12 -13.12 -2.18
CA VAL A 306 1.17 -12.88 -1.18
C VAL A 306 0.75 -13.40 0.21
N LEU A 307 -0.48 -13.12 0.66
CA LEU A 307 -0.97 -13.61 1.96
C LEU A 307 -1.03 -15.13 2.03
N ARG A 308 -1.36 -15.79 0.92
CA ARG A 308 -1.32 -17.26 0.87
C ARG A 308 0.09 -17.80 1.13
N ALA A 309 1.12 -17.15 0.59
CA ALA A 309 2.51 -17.52 0.88
C ALA A 309 2.88 -17.28 2.35
N VAL A 310 2.47 -16.13 2.93
CA VAL A 310 2.66 -15.87 4.37
C VAL A 310 2.02 -16.94 5.24
N GLN A 311 0.75 -17.26 4.99
CA GLN A 311 0.01 -18.27 5.75
C GLN A 311 0.65 -19.66 5.64
N GLU A 312 1.22 -20.00 4.49
CA GLU A 312 1.96 -21.25 4.33
C GLU A 312 3.25 -21.25 5.15
N ARG A 313 3.95 -20.10 5.18
CA ARG A 313 5.17 -19.98 5.98
C ARG A 313 4.93 -20.06 7.48
N GLU A 314 3.84 -19.47 7.97
CA GLU A 314 3.47 -19.57 9.38
C GLU A 314 3.26 -21.03 9.83
N LYS A 315 2.70 -21.87 8.95
CA LYS A 315 2.48 -23.30 9.23
C LYS A 315 3.76 -24.12 9.22
N THR A 316 4.71 -23.76 8.37
CA THR A 316 5.86 -24.61 8.03
C THR A 316 7.17 -24.18 8.68
N PHE A 317 7.35 -22.89 8.96
CA PHE A 317 8.65 -22.35 9.39
C PHE A 317 8.66 -21.83 10.84
N ASN A 318 7.63 -22.06 11.67
CA ASN A 318 7.55 -21.48 13.02
C ASN A 318 7.64 -19.93 13.00
N GLU A 319 7.01 -19.33 12.00
CA GLU A 319 6.97 -17.87 11.83
C GLU A 319 5.65 -17.31 12.33
N GLN A 320 5.64 -16.05 12.76
CA GLN A 320 4.45 -15.27 13.08
C GLN A 320 4.55 -13.96 12.32
N TRP A 321 3.58 -13.68 11.45
CA TRP A 321 3.61 -12.50 10.60
C TRP A 321 2.65 -11.43 11.09
N LEU A 322 3.12 -10.19 11.12
CA LEU A 322 2.27 -9.02 11.05
C LEU A 322 2.13 -8.66 9.57
N ALA A 323 0.91 -8.64 9.06
CA ALA A 323 0.59 -8.19 7.71
C ALA A 323 -0.23 -6.91 7.79
N VAL A 324 0.25 -5.85 7.14
CA VAL A 324 -0.39 -4.53 7.08
C VAL A 324 -0.60 -4.13 5.63
N PHE A 325 -1.85 -3.87 5.26
CA PHE A 325 -2.23 -3.31 3.97
C PHE A 325 -2.72 -1.88 4.20
N ALA A 326 -2.28 -0.92 3.39
CA ALA A 326 -2.71 0.46 3.52
C ALA A 326 -2.65 1.18 2.17
N ASN A 327 -3.43 2.25 2.03
CA ASN A 327 -3.18 3.27 1.02
C ASN A 327 -2.43 4.47 1.65
N ASP A 328 -1.82 5.27 0.81
CA ASP A 328 -1.11 6.50 1.15
C ASP A 328 -1.96 7.75 0.94
N HIS A 329 -2.76 7.79 -0.14
CA HIS A 329 -3.73 8.82 -0.42
C HIS A 329 -4.88 8.29 -1.28
N GLY A 330 -5.90 9.12 -1.47
CA GLY A 330 -6.91 8.96 -2.50
C GLY A 330 -6.73 9.98 -3.62
N GLY A 331 -7.81 10.36 -4.30
CA GLY A 331 -7.73 11.32 -5.40
C GLY A 331 -9.07 11.85 -5.85
N LEU A 332 -9.03 13.00 -6.51
CA LEU A 332 -10.20 13.71 -7.03
C LEU A 332 -10.01 14.04 -8.51
N GLY A 333 -11.00 13.72 -9.33
CA GLY A 333 -10.82 13.87 -10.77
C GLY A 333 -9.75 12.91 -11.28
N LYS A 334 -8.66 13.46 -11.79
CA LYS A 334 -7.46 12.75 -12.28
C LYS A 334 -6.18 13.18 -11.55
N GLY A 335 -6.32 13.81 -10.39
CA GLY A 335 -5.20 14.31 -9.61
C GLY A 335 -5.38 14.06 -8.13
N HIS A 336 -4.29 14.30 -7.41
CA HIS A 336 -4.22 14.27 -5.96
C HIS A 336 -3.19 15.33 -5.51
N GLY A 337 -2.90 15.42 -4.22
CA GLY A 337 -1.93 16.35 -3.64
C GLY A 337 -2.55 17.51 -2.85
N ASN A 338 -3.86 17.71 -2.92
CA ASN A 338 -4.56 18.74 -2.14
C ASN A 338 -5.08 18.15 -0.82
N GLN A 339 -5.96 18.90 -0.15
CA GLN A 339 -6.49 18.57 1.17
C GLN A 339 -7.97 18.17 1.10
N THR A 340 -8.45 17.61 -0.03
CA THR A 340 -9.86 17.21 -0.14
C THR A 340 -10.15 15.94 0.64
N LEU A 341 -11.41 15.72 1.04
CA LEU A 341 -11.79 14.51 1.78
C LEU A 341 -11.54 13.23 0.97
N GLU A 342 -11.71 13.28 -0.36
CA GLU A 342 -11.41 12.18 -1.26
C GLU A 342 -9.93 11.81 -1.31
N GLU A 343 -9.03 12.78 -1.14
CA GLU A 343 -7.59 12.57 -1.10
C GLU A 343 -7.12 12.13 0.30
N ARG A 344 -7.72 12.67 1.36
CA ARG A 344 -7.27 12.48 2.75
C ARG A 344 -7.84 11.26 3.46
N THR A 345 -9.04 10.81 3.09
CA THR A 345 -9.69 9.66 3.73
C THR A 345 -9.00 8.38 3.28
N ALA A 346 -8.17 7.84 4.17
CA ALA A 346 -7.34 6.67 3.95
C ALA A 346 -7.90 5.45 4.71
N TRP A 347 -7.20 4.34 4.61
CA TRP A 347 -7.53 3.10 5.31
C TRP A 347 -6.28 2.29 5.63
N LEU A 348 -6.40 1.47 6.68
CA LEU A 348 -5.37 0.51 7.08
C LEU A 348 -6.06 -0.80 7.46
N ALA A 349 -5.63 -1.91 6.87
CA ALA A 349 -6.06 -3.26 7.23
C ALA A 349 -4.89 -4.07 7.79
N THR A 350 -5.14 -4.85 8.83
CA THR A 350 -4.08 -5.61 9.52
C THR A 350 -4.63 -6.89 10.14
N ASN A 351 -3.83 -7.96 10.14
CA ASN A 351 -4.19 -9.23 10.80
C ASN A 351 -4.04 -9.19 12.33
N ILE A 352 -3.37 -8.17 12.87
CA ILE A 352 -3.27 -7.91 14.32
C ILE A 352 -3.92 -6.56 14.57
N ALA A 353 -4.90 -6.51 15.46
CA ALA A 353 -5.64 -5.30 15.77
C ALA A 353 -4.70 -4.16 16.23
N LEU A 354 -4.98 -2.94 15.75
CA LEU A 354 -4.32 -1.74 16.23
C LEU A 354 -4.67 -1.50 17.71
N ASN A 355 -3.70 -0.97 18.46
CA ASN A 355 -3.94 -0.48 19.80
C ASN A 355 -4.81 0.78 19.75
N GLU A 356 -5.86 0.85 20.59
CA GLU A 356 -6.78 2.00 20.65
C GLU A 356 -6.07 3.31 21.03
N LYS A 357 -4.87 3.27 21.62
CA LYS A 357 -4.02 4.45 21.86
C LYS A 357 -3.66 5.23 20.58
N TYR A 358 -3.82 4.63 19.41
CA TYR A 358 -3.57 5.26 18.10
C TYR A 358 -4.81 5.87 17.46
N TYR A 359 -5.98 5.74 18.08
CA TYR A 359 -7.20 6.32 17.55
C TYR A 359 -7.18 7.83 17.80
N ALA A 360 -7.58 8.60 16.79
CA ALA A 360 -7.81 10.01 17.00
C ALA A 360 -8.99 10.24 17.96
N HIS A 361 -9.08 11.47 18.44
CA HIS A 361 -10.23 11.96 19.17
C HIS A 361 -10.84 13.13 18.40
N GLY A 362 -12.08 12.98 17.97
CA GLY A 362 -12.81 14.05 17.29
C GLY A 362 -12.31 14.38 15.89
N TYR A 363 -11.67 13.44 15.17
CA TYR A 363 -11.21 13.71 13.81
C TYR A 363 -12.39 14.04 12.87
N ASN A 364 -12.32 15.19 12.21
CA ASN A 364 -13.42 15.69 11.37
C ASN A 364 -13.17 15.52 9.85
N GLY A 365 -12.05 14.90 9.47
CA GLY A 365 -11.59 14.81 8.07
C GLY A 365 -10.43 15.74 7.71
N PHE A 366 -10.14 16.72 8.57
CA PHE A 366 -9.09 17.72 8.36
C PHE A 366 -8.18 17.87 9.59
N SER A 367 -8.76 17.85 10.80
CA SER A 367 -8.03 17.98 12.06
C SER A 367 -8.70 17.16 13.17
N CYS A 368 -7.96 16.90 14.23
CA CYS A 368 -8.53 16.45 15.52
C CYS A 368 -9.12 17.68 16.25
N ILE A 369 -10.09 17.45 17.15
CA ILE A 369 -10.78 18.51 17.92
C ILE A 369 -10.26 18.55 19.35
#